data_AF-A0A2M7SVG3-F1
#
_entry.id   AF-A0A2M7SVG3-F1
#
_cell.length_a   1.000
_cell.length_b   1.000
_cell.length_c   1.000
_cell.angle_alpha   90.00
_cell.angle_beta   90.00
_cell.angle_gamma   90.00
#
_symmetry.space_group_name_H-M   'P 1'
#
loop_
_entity.id
_entity.type
_entity.pdbx_description
1 polymer ?
#
loop_
_entity_poly.entity_id
_entity_poly.type
_entity_poly.pdbx_seq_one_letter_code
_entity_poly.pdbx_strand_id
1 'polypeptide(L)'
;MSKIKRYLTLLAIVPLLGFMAVSCAPTVPPTGTVEVHVTDPGHSSNVTSINITASAVEIHRAGNEQEQEQNQSEEQEGEWISLNITDSSFDLIALREGGLEQLLAEGNVTAGHYTQIRMTIAKVEVTLNGETKNATVPSNELKFVRPFDIVGGQTTILTLDFDADESVTVTGAGKVIVRPVVTLNVTMPSK
;
A
#
# COMPACT_ATOMS: atom_id res chain seq x y z
N MET A 1 76.09 -56.67 31.46
CA MET A 1 75.61 -55.45 32.15
C MET A 1 75.09 -54.46 31.12
N SER A 2 74.13 -53.62 31.52
CA SER A 2 73.44 -52.55 30.78
C SER A 2 72.07 -52.94 30.20
N LYS A 3 71.01 -52.54 30.93
CA LYS A 3 69.65 -52.39 30.40
C LYS A 3 69.36 -50.89 30.34
N ILE A 4 69.15 -50.37 29.13
CA ILE A 4 68.78 -48.99 28.85
C ILE A 4 67.28 -48.82 29.16
N LYS A 5 66.93 -47.91 30.07
CA LYS A 5 65.53 -47.46 30.25
C LYS A 5 65.30 -46.23 29.36
N ARG A 6 64.43 -46.36 28.36
CA ARG A 6 63.93 -45.24 27.56
C ARG A 6 62.65 -44.71 28.21
N TYR A 7 62.68 -43.43 28.58
CA TYR A 7 61.51 -42.63 28.95
C TYR A 7 60.70 -42.35 27.68
N LEU A 8 59.38 -42.56 27.74
CA LEU A 8 58.45 -42.20 26.68
C LEU A 8 57.48 -41.15 27.24
N THR A 9 57.76 -39.88 26.96
CA THR A 9 56.88 -38.75 27.22
C THR A 9 55.76 -38.75 26.17
N LEU A 10 54.51 -38.93 26.59
CA LEU A 10 53.32 -38.80 25.77
C LEU A 10 52.93 -37.33 25.67
N LEU A 11 53.07 -36.74 24.47
CA LEU A 11 52.56 -35.42 24.14
C LEU A 11 51.12 -35.58 23.60
N ALA A 12 50.12 -35.19 24.39
CA ALA A 12 48.73 -35.22 23.97
C ALA A 12 48.42 -34.00 23.10
N ILE A 13 48.16 -34.22 21.81
CA ILE A 13 47.68 -33.20 20.86
C ILE A 13 46.16 -33.13 21.00
N VAL A 14 45.65 -32.05 21.60
CA VAL A 14 44.22 -31.73 21.65
C VAL A 14 43.82 -31.07 20.33
N PRO A 15 42.85 -31.60 19.56
CA PRO A 15 42.35 -30.88 18.39
C PRO A 15 41.47 -29.73 18.88
N LEU A 16 41.94 -28.50 18.63
CA LEU A 16 41.18 -27.27 18.85
C LEU A 16 40.03 -27.24 17.81
N LEU A 17 38.85 -27.76 18.19
CA LEU A 17 37.62 -27.59 17.41
C LEU A 17 37.28 -26.09 17.38
N GLY A 18 37.55 -25.44 16.24
CA GLY A 18 37.10 -24.10 15.97
C GLY A 18 35.58 -24.08 15.88
N PHE A 19 34.92 -23.55 16.91
CA PHE A 19 33.53 -23.12 16.85
C PHE A 19 33.46 -21.93 15.87
N MET A 20 33.12 -22.19 14.60
CA MET A 20 32.65 -21.12 13.72
C MET A 20 31.26 -20.72 14.19
N ALA A 21 31.17 -19.65 14.97
CA ALA A 21 29.91 -18.98 15.24
C ALA A 21 29.39 -18.43 13.91
N VAL A 22 28.37 -19.08 13.34
CA VAL A 22 27.60 -18.53 12.22
C VAL A 22 26.83 -17.35 12.77
N SER A 23 27.42 -16.15 12.64
CA SER A 23 26.75 -14.89 12.91
C SER A 23 25.73 -14.66 11.79
N CYS A 24 24.49 -15.10 12.01
CA CYS A 24 23.38 -14.76 11.14
C CYS A 24 23.10 -13.26 11.32
N ALA A 25 23.56 -12.43 10.38
CA ALA A 25 23.17 -11.03 10.37
C ALA A 25 21.66 -10.94 10.06
N PRO A 26 20.89 -10.11 10.78
CA PRO A 26 19.48 -9.91 10.46
C PRO A 26 19.36 -9.37 9.03
N THR A 27 18.72 -10.13 8.16
CA THR A 27 18.39 -9.72 6.80
C THR A 27 17.22 -8.74 6.86
N VAL A 28 17.46 -7.47 6.56
CA VAL A 28 16.40 -6.47 6.40
C VAL A 28 15.54 -6.88 5.20
N PRO A 29 14.22 -7.06 5.36
CA PRO A 29 13.33 -7.36 4.24
C PRO A 29 13.44 -6.28 3.17
N PRO A 30 13.49 -6.64 1.87
CA PRO A 30 13.54 -5.64 0.83
C PRO A 30 12.24 -4.79 0.83
N THR A 31 12.36 -3.50 0.49
CA THR A 31 11.22 -2.57 0.38
C THR A 31 10.93 -2.23 -1.07
N GLY A 32 9.66 -1.99 -1.39
CA GLY A 32 9.20 -1.43 -2.67
C GLY A 32 8.47 -0.11 -2.46
N THR A 33 8.35 0.66 -3.53
CA THR A 33 7.59 1.92 -3.55
C THR A 33 6.15 1.64 -3.95
N VAL A 34 5.20 2.29 -3.29
CA VAL A 34 3.79 2.35 -3.71
C VAL A 34 3.47 3.78 -4.05
N GLU A 35 2.82 3.98 -5.19
CA GLU A 35 2.21 5.24 -5.57
C GLU A 35 0.73 5.03 -5.78
N VAL A 36 -0.09 5.90 -5.19
CA VAL A 36 -1.53 5.93 -5.38
C VAL A 36 -1.87 7.16 -6.21
N HIS A 37 -2.46 6.93 -7.37
CA HIS A 37 -2.86 7.95 -8.32
C HIS A 37 -4.38 8.05 -8.38
N VAL A 38 -4.89 9.21 -8.79
CA VAL A 38 -6.32 9.45 -9.04
C VAL A 38 -6.51 9.94 -10.47
N THR A 39 -7.61 9.51 -11.10
CA THR A 39 -7.98 9.92 -12.46
C THR A 39 -9.49 9.87 -12.67
N ASP A 40 -9.98 10.50 -13.74
CA ASP A 40 -11.37 10.41 -14.22
C ASP A 40 -11.40 10.50 -15.76
N PRO A 41 -11.49 9.37 -16.48
CA PRO A 41 -11.56 9.34 -17.94
C PRO A 41 -12.98 9.55 -18.51
N GLY A 42 -13.96 9.88 -17.67
CA GLY A 42 -15.38 10.03 -18.04
C GLY A 42 -15.67 11.09 -19.10
N HIS A 43 -16.93 11.20 -19.52
CA HIS A 43 -17.36 12.07 -20.62
C HIS A 43 -18.57 12.92 -20.26
N SER A 44 -18.37 14.24 -20.27
CA SER A 44 -19.38 15.30 -20.22
C SER A 44 -20.44 15.20 -19.13
N SER A 45 -20.38 16.11 -18.15
CA SER A 45 -21.49 16.38 -17.25
C SER A 45 -21.82 17.88 -17.23
N ASN A 46 -22.99 18.22 -16.72
CA ASN A 46 -23.38 19.61 -16.41
C ASN A 46 -22.78 20.11 -15.09
N VAL A 47 -21.83 19.37 -14.50
CA VAL A 47 -21.10 19.70 -13.28
C VAL A 47 -19.74 20.25 -13.70
N THR A 48 -19.34 21.39 -13.16
CA THR A 48 -18.09 22.07 -13.57
C THR A 48 -16.92 21.80 -12.64
N SER A 49 -17.17 21.22 -11.46
CA SER A 49 -16.12 20.83 -10.50
C SER A 49 -16.67 19.85 -9.48
N ILE A 50 -15.88 18.82 -9.17
CA ILE A 50 -16.11 17.87 -8.08
C ILE A 50 -14.78 17.72 -7.33
N ASN A 51 -14.58 18.56 -6.32
CA ASN A 51 -13.37 18.57 -5.52
C ASN A 51 -13.51 17.62 -4.34
N ILE A 52 -12.66 16.60 -4.28
CA ILE A 52 -12.60 15.60 -3.21
C ILE A 52 -11.35 15.88 -2.38
N THR A 53 -11.50 15.88 -1.05
CA THR A 53 -10.37 15.95 -0.12
C THR A 53 -10.22 14.63 0.63
N ALA A 54 -9.07 13.98 0.52
CA ALA A 54 -8.70 12.78 1.27
C ALA A 54 -8.03 13.14 2.61
N SER A 55 -8.34 12.38 3.66
CA SER A 55 -7.67 12.47 4.97
C SER A 55 -6.73 11.31 5.26
N ALA A 56 -6.90 10.18 4.60
CA ALA A 56 -6.05 9.01 4.78
C ALA A 56 -6.05 8.13 3.52
N VAL A 57 -4.91 7.51 3.24
CA VAL A 57 -4.76 6.43 2.27
C VAL A 57 -3.97 5.31 2.95
N GLU A 58 -4.50 4.10 2.95
CA GLU A 58 -3.90 2.96 3.65
C GLU A 58 -3.98 1.69 2.79
N ILE A 59 -2.95 0.85 2.89
CA ILE A 59 -2.89 -0.47 2.26
C ILE A 59 -2.83 -1.55 3.33
N HIS A 60 -3.40 -2.72 3.03
CA HIS A 60 -3.46 -3.84 3.97
C HIS A 60 -2.49 -4.95 3.57
N ARG A 61 -1.48 -5.19 4.39
CA ARG A 61 -0.53 -6.29 4.23
C ARG A 61 -1.17 -7.58 4.71
N ALA A 62 -1.04 -8.65 3.93
CA ALA A 62 -1.53 -9.96 4.32
C ALA A 62 -0.74 -10.48 5.54
N GLY A 63 -1.46 -11.12 6.46
CA GLY A 63 -0.88 -11.93 7.52
C GLY A 63 -0.10 -13.11 6.94
N ASN A 64 0.94 -13.54 7.63
CA ASN A 64 1.75 -14.70 7.31
C ASN A 64 1.48 -15.82 8.31
N GLU A 65 1.27 -17.02 7.79
CA GLU A 65 1.35 -18.24 8.57
C GLU A 65 2.84 -18.59 8.68
N GLN A 66 3.44 -18.34 9.84
CA GLN A 66 4.77 -18.87 10.13
C GLN A 66 4.61 -20.25 10.75
N GLU A 67 4.96 -21.29 10.00
CA GLU A 67 5.18 -22.63 10.56
C GLU A 67 6.38 -22.56 11.51
N GLN A 68 6.14 -22.32 12.80
CA GLN A 68 7.18 -22.53 13.80
C GLN A 68 7.43 -24.04 13.91
N GLU A 69 8.70 -24.48 13.84
CA GLU A 69 9.12 -25.89 13.92
C GLU A 69 8.78 -26.59 15.26
N GLN A 70 7.92 -26.01 16.09
CA GLN A 70 7.39 -26.59 17.33
C GLN A 70 5.90 -26.25 17.54
N ASN A 71 5.01 -26.82 16.72
CA ASN A 71 3.56 -27.01 17.01
C ASN A 71 2.76 -25.81 17.59
N GLN A 72 3.21 -24.57 17.39
CA GLN A 72 2.43 -23.36 17.64
C GLN A 72 2.55 -22.48 16.40
N SER A 73 1.59 -22.62 15.50
CA SER A 73 1.36 -21.64 14.43
C SER A 73 0.81 -20.38 15.08
N GLU A 74 1.61 -19.33 15.16
CA GLU A 74 1.10 -17.99 15.43
C GLU A 74 0.64 -17.40 14.09
N GLU A 75 -0.68 -17.30 13.91
CA GLU A 75 -1.26 -16.54 12.80
C GLU A 75 -0.99 -15.06 13.06
N GLN A 76 -0.09 -14.44 12.29
CA GLN A 76 0.05 -13.00 12.33
C GLN A 76 -1.15 -12.40 11.61
N GLU A 77 -1.99 -11.63 12.31
CA GLU A 77 -3.07 -10.87 11.68
C GLU A 77 -2.48 -9.86 10.69
N GLY A 78 -3.20 -9.62 9.59
CA GLY A 78 -2.81 -8.59 8.62
C GLY A 78 -2.84 -7.18 9.25
N GLU A 79 -2.06 -6.26 8.67
CA GLU A 79 -1.90 -4.91 9.19
C GLU A 79 -2.23 -3.84 8.15
N TRP A 80 -2.82 -2.73 8.61
CA TRP A 80 -3.02 -1.52 7.80
C TRP A 80 -1.81 -0.60 7.91
N ILE A 81 -1.31 -0.15 6.77
CA ILE A 81 -0.15 0.72 6.65
C ILE A 81 -0.59 2.02 5.98
N SER A 82 -0.39 3.15 6.65
CA SER A 82 -0.67 4.48 6.10
C SER A 82 0.39 4.89 5.08
N LEU A 83 -0.07 5.42 3.95
CA LEU A 83 0.77 6.08 2.95
C LEU A 83 0.81 7.59 3.20
N ASN A 84 1.89 8.24 2.79
CA ASN A 84 2.03 9.69 2.93
C ASN A 84 1.23 10.39 1.82
N ILE A 85 0.24 11.18 2.19
CA ILE A 85 -0.53 11.98 1.23
C ILE A 85 0.35 13.10 0.68
N THR A 86 0.50 13.16 -0.64
CA THR A 86 1.29 14.17 -1.36
C THR A 86 0.43 15.39 -1.71
N ASP A 87 -0.79 15.13 -2.21
CA ASP A 87 -1.79 16.15 -2.43
C ASP A 87 -3.16 15.63 -1.96
N SER A 88 -3.67 16.26 -0.91
CA SER A 88 -4.91 15.84 -0.27
C SER A 88 -6.17 16.13 -1.09
N SER A 89 -6.12 17.03 -2.08
CA SER A 89 -7.32 17.44 -2.81
C SER A 89 -7.14 17.31 -4.32
N PHE A 90 -8.21 16.89 -4.99
CA PHE A 90 -8.24 16.73 -6.43
C PHE A 90 -9.63 17.02 -6.97
N ASP A 91 -9.69 17.67 -8.14
CA ASP A 91 -10.93 17.94 -8.86
C ASP A 91 -11.07 16.97 -10.03
N LEU A 92 -12.09 16.11 -9.96
CA LEU A 92 -12.33 15.09 -10.99
C LEU A 92 -12.54 15.71 -12.38
N ILE A 93 -13.20 16.87 -12.45
CA ILE A 93 -13.45 17.53 -13.74
C ILE A 93 -12.16 18.11 -14.31
N ALA A 94 -11.26 18.64 -13.46
CA ALA A 94 -9.96 19.13 -13.90
C ALA A 94 -9.04 18.00 -14.38
N LEU A 95 -9.04 16.84 -13.70
CA LEU A 95 -8.28 15.66 -14.12
C LEU A 95 -8.74 15.15 -15.49
N ARG A 96 -10.05 15.11 -15.71
CA ARG A 96 -10.69 14.75 -16.97
C ARG A 96 -10.27 15.68 -18.12
N GLU A 97 -10.41 16.99 -17.94
CA GLU A 97 -10.10 17.98 -18.98
C GLU A 97 -8.59 18.08 -19.28
N GLY A 98 -7.76 17.89 -18.25
CA GLY A 98 -6.31 17.88 -18.38
C GLY A 98 -5.73 16.57 -18.94
N GLY A 99 -6.50 15.48 -18.95
CA GLY A 99 -6.01 14.13 -19.22
C GLY A 99 -4.95 13.69 -18.20
N LEU A 100 -5.06 14.17 -16.96
CA LEU A 100 -4.02 14.03 -15.95
C LEU A 100 -4.39 12.93 -14.94
N GLU A 101 -3.42 12.07 -14.68
CA GLU A 101 -3.35 11.33 -13.41
C GLU A 101 -2.66 12.23 -12.39
N GLN A 102 -3.17 12.27 -11.15
CA GLN A 102 -2.57 13.01 -10.06
C GLN A 102 -2.08 12.05 -8.97
N LEU A 103 -0.83 12.24 -8.51
CA LEU A 103 -0.28 11.51 -7.36
C LEU A 103 -0.97 11.98 -6.07
N LEU A 104 -1.72 11.08 -5.43
CA LEU A 104 -2.44 11.31 -4.19
C LEU A 104 -1.61 10.95 -2.96
N ALA A 105 -0.95 9.80 -2.99
CA ALA A 105 -0.15 9.32 -1.87
C ALA A 105 0.98 8.40 -2.34
N GLU A 106 2.05 8.33 -1.54
CA GLU A 106 3.17 7.42 -1.79
C GLU A 106 3.76 6.86 -0.49
N GLY A 107 4.52 5.77 -0.60
CA GLY A 107 5.24 5.22 0.55
C GLY A 107 6.21 4.10 0.16
N ASN A 108 7.24 3.93 1.00
CA ASN A 108 8.13 2.77 0.94
C ASN A 108 7.69 1.74 1.98
N VAL A 109 7.35 0.54 1.53
CA VAL A 109 6.84 -0.52 2.41
C VAL A 109 7.56 -1.84 2.12
N THR A 110 7.53 -2.76 3.09
CA THR A 110 8.14 -4.08 2.93
C THR A 110 7.50 -4.85 1.78
N ALA A 111 8.33 -5.48 0.95
CA ALA A 111 7.88 -6.36 -0.12
C ALA A 111 7.02 -7.51 0.43
N GLY A 112 6.01 -7.92 -0.33
CA GLY A 112 5.09 -8.97 0.07
C GLY A 112 3.71 -8.83 -0.56
N HIS A 113 2.78 -9.64 -0.04
CA HIS A 113 1.40 -9.71 -0.50
C HIS A 113 0.51 -8.72 0.25
N TYR A 114 -0.28 -7.97 -0.50
CA TYR A 114 -1.26 -7.01 0.00
C TYR A 114 -2.62 -7.38 -0.55
N THR A 115 -3.67 -7.11 0.22
CA THR A 115 -5.02 -7.63 -0.07
C THR A 115 -6.05 -6.53 -0.28
N GLN A 116 -5.78 -5.33 0.24
CA GLN A 116 -6.74 -4.25 0.27
C GLN A 116 -6.04 -2.89 0.18
N ILE A 117 -6.78 -1.89 -0.29
CA ILE A 117 -6.47 -0.47 -0.17
C ILE A 117 -7.75 0.24 0.26
N ARG A 118 -7.61 1.30 1.06
CA ARG A 118 -8.70 2.21 1.37
C ARG A 118 -8.27 3.68 1.31
N MET A 119 -9.22 4.53 0.99
CA MET A 119 -9.10 5.98 1.10
C MET A 119 -10.23 6.52 1.97
N THR A 120 -9.90 7.38 2.92
CA THR A 120 -10.88 8.14 3.71
C THR A 120 -11.07 9.53 3.11
N ILE A 121 -12.31 9.88 2.80
CA ILE A 121 -12.77 11.17 2.29
C ILE A 121 -13.12 12.08 3.48
N ALA A 122 -12.44 13.21 3.57
CA ALA A 122 -12.72 14.26 4.54
C ALA A 122 -13.91 15.14 4.11
N LYS A 123 -13.95 15.49 2.83
CA LYS A 123 -14.89 16.49 2.29
C LYS A 123 -15.08 16.29 0.78
N VAL A 124 -16.27 16.63 0.30
CA VAL A 124 -16.55 16.76 -1.14
C VAL A 124 -17.31 18.06 -1.38
N GLU A 125 -16.82 18.83 -2.34
CA GLU A 125 -17.43 20.08 -2.82
C GLU A 125 -17.76 19.96 -4.30
N VAL A 126 -18.95 20.42 -4.67
CA VAL A 126 -19.43 20.37 -6.05
C VAL A 126 -19.81 21.77 -6.48
N THR A 127 -19.33 22.20 -7.66
CA THR A 127 -19.75 23.47 -8.26
C THR A 127 -20.79 23.22 -9.34
N LEU A 128 -21.97 23.81 -9.14
CA LEU A 128 -23.11 23.74 -10.05
C LEU A 128 -23.55 25.17 -10.38
N ASN A 129 -23.63 25.51 -11.66
CA ASN A 129 -24.04 26.84 -12.12
C ASN A 129 -23.22 27.99 -11.49
N GLY A 130 -21.93 27.77 -11.22
CA GLY A 130 -21.05 28.74 -10.58
C GLY A 130 -21.16 28.86 -9.06
N GLU A 131 -21.99 28.05 -8.40
CA GLU A 131 -22.11 28.00 -6.94
C GLU A 131 -21.50 26.71 -6.38
N THR A 132 -20.54 26.85 -5.46
CA THR A 132 -19.90 25.71 -4.77
C THR A 132 -20.69 25.31 -3.53
N LYS A 133 -20.99 24.01 -3.39
CA LYS A 133 -21.74 23.45 -2.26
C LYS A 133 -21.04 22.22 -1.70
N ASN A 134 -21.12 22.04 -0.39
CA ASN A 134 -20.77 20.77 0.24
C ASN A 134 -21.75 19.68 -0.22
N ALA A 135 -21.21 18.59 -0.74
CA ALA A 135 -21.99 17.41 -1.06
C ALA A 135 -22.17 16.51 0.16
N THR A 136 -23.30 15.80 0.21
CA THR A 136 -23.46 14.69 1.14
C THR A 136 -22.81 13.44 0.57
N VAL A 137 -21.89 12.84 1.32
CA VAL A 137 -21.25 11.57 0.96
C VAL A 137 -21.79 10.47 1.89
N PRO A 138 -22.49 9.44 1.37
CA PRO A 138 -23.08 8.40 2.21
C PRO A 138 -22.07 7.53 2.97
N SER A 139 -20.87 7.34 2.41
CA SER A 139 -19.74 6.66 3.03
C SER A 139 -18.50 7.52 2.84
N ASN A 140 -17.80 7.82 3.92
CA ASN A 140 -16.53 8.52 3.88
C ASN A 140 -15.34 7.59 3.61
N GLU A 141 -15.54 6.28 3.52
CA GLU A 141 -14.47 5.32 3.19
C GLU A 141 -14.75 4.71 1.81
N LEU A 142 -13.73 4.73 0.94
CA LEU A 142 -13.66 3.92 -0.28
C LEU A 142 -12.70 2.76 -0.01
N LYS A 143 -13.18 1.53 -0.12
CA LYS A 143 -12.40 0.32 0.18
C LYS A 143 -12.43 -0.64 -0.99
N PHE A 144 -11.26 -1.15 -1.36
CA PHE A 144 -11.07 -2.09 -2.45
C PHE A 144 -10.43 -3.36 -1.92
N VAL A 145 -11.05 -4.51 -2.20
CA VAL A 145 -10.55 -5.84 -1.83
C VAL A 145 -10.01 -6.50 -3.10
N ARG A 146 -8.79 -6.13 -3.46
CA ARG A 146 -8.09 -6.63 -4.65
C ARG A 146 -6.64 -6.92 -4.27
N PRO A 147 -6.19 -8.18 -4.30
CA PRO A 147 -4.81 -8.51 -3.99
C PRO A 147 -3.80 -7.93 -4.99
N PHE A 148 -2.63 -7.55 -4.50
CA PHE A 148 -1.48 -7.09 -5.27
C PHE A 148 -0.18 -7.37 -4.53
N ASP A 149 0.92 -7.44 -5.29
CA ASP A 149 2.25 -7.71 -4.74
C ASP A 149 3.11 -6.45 -4.80
N ILE A 150 3.87 -6.23 -3.74
CA ILE A 150 4.93 -5.23 -3.71
C ILE A 150 6.25 -5.96 -3.84
N VAL A 151 7.01 -5.60 -4.87
CA VAL A 151 8.33 -6.20 -5.12
C VAL A 151 9.43 -5.24 -4.68
N GLY A 152 10.45 -5.79 -4.04
CA GLY A 152 11.61 -5.03 -3.58
C GLY A 152 12.30 -4.28 -4.72
N GLY A 153 12.63 -3.00 -4.49
CA GLY A 153 13.32 -2.14 -5.45
C GLY A 153 12.48 -1.68 -6.64
N GLN A 154 11.17 -1.94 -6.63
CA GLN A 154 10.26 -1.62 -7.72
C GLN A 154 9.11 -0.71 -7.25
N THR A 155 8.51 0.04 -8.17
CA THR A 155 7.33 0.89 -7.90
C THR A 155 6.05 0.21 -8.35
N THR A 156 5.12 0.01 -7.43
CA THR A 156 3.75 -0.46 -7.71
C THR A 156 2.81 0.73 -7.78
N ILE A 157 2.08 0.88 -8.89
CA ILE A 157 1.15 1.99 -9.09
C ILE A 157 -0.28 1.49 -8.89
N LEU A 158 -1.02 2.15 -8.02
CA LEU A 158 -2.42 1.91 -7.70
C LEU A 158 -3.24 3.11 -8.16
N THR A 159 -3.99 2.98 -9.25
CA THR A 159 -4.79 4.09 -9.79
C THR A 159 -6.24 3.94 -9.35
N LEU A 160 -6.77 4.95 -8.65
CA LEU A 160 -8.18 5.12 -8.34
C LEU A 160 -8.84 5.86 -9.50
N ASP A 161 -9.53 5.09 -10.34
CA ASP A 161 -10.21 5.53 -11.54
C ASP A 161 -11.66 5.87 -11.20
N PHE A 162 -11.95 7.16 -11.03
CA PHE A 162 -13.27 7.67 -10.69
C PHE A 162 -14.12 7.79 -11.95
N ASP A 163 -15.40 7.49 -11.82
CA ASP A 163 -16.43 7.85 -12.79
C ASP A 163 -17.30 8.94 -12.18
N ALA A 164 -16.96 10.20 -12.48
CA ALA A 164 -17.67 11.32 -11.88
C ALA A 164 -19.09 11.50 -12.44
N ASP A 165 -19.36 10.99 -13.64
CA ASP A 165 -20.67 11.09 -14.30
C ASP A 165 -21.70 10.20 -13.59
N GLU A 166 -21.28 9.02 -13.13
CA GLU A 166 -22.09 8.11 -12.32
C GLU A 166 -22.07 8.46 -10.82
N SER A 167 -21.21 9.40 -10.40
CA SER A 167 -21.01 9.71 -8.97
C SER A 167 -21.95 10.78 -8.41
N VAL A 168 -22.53 11.65 -9.23
CA VAL A 168 -23.31 12.81 -8.75
C VAL A 168 -24.80 12.61 -8.91
N THR A 169 -25.57 12.87 -7.85
CA THR A 169 -27.03 12.93 -7.90
C THR A 169 -27.53 14.24 -7.28
N VAL A 170 -28.31 15.00 -8.06
CA VAL A 170 -29.02 16.19 -7.57
C VAL A 170 -30.46 15.79 -7.24
N THR A 171 -30.85 15.95 -5.98
CA THR A 171 -32.23 15.69 -5.54
C THR A 171 -33.19 16.79 -6.00
N GLY A 172 -34.49 16.49 -6.09
CA GLY A 172 -35.52 17.49 -6.45
C GLY A 172 -35.61 18.70 -5.50
N ALA A 173 -35.01 18.63 -4.30
CA ALA A 173 -34.91 19.73 -3.35
C ALA A 173 -33.58 20.53 -3.45
N GLY A 174 -32.76 20.25 -4.47
CA GLY A 174 -31.48 20.93 -4.70
C GLY A 174 -30.31 20.46 -3.84
N LYS A 175 -30.49 19.42 -3.00
CA LYS A 175 -29.40 18.77 -2.26
C LYS A 175 -28.54 17.94 -3.22
N VAL A 176 -27.23 18.08 -3.12
CA VAL A 176 -26.23 17.34 -3.89
C VAL A 176 -25.73 16.15 -3.06
N ILE A 177 -25.85 14.95 -3.63
CA ILE A 177 -25.32 13.72 -3.06
C ILE A 177 -24.24 13.22 -3.99
N VAL A 178 -23.06 12.90 -3.45
CA VAL A 178 -21.97 12.28 -4.21
C VAL A 178 -21.74 10.89 -3.66
N ARG A 179 -21.87 9.89 -4.54
CA ARG A 179 -21.58 8.49 -4.28
C ARG A 179 -20.47 8.09 -5.25
N PRO A 180 -19.20 8.15 -4.83
CA PRO A 180 -18.10 7.86 -5.73
C PRO A 180 -18.23 6.46 -6.33
N VAL A 181 -18.22 6.39 -7.65
CA VAL A 181 -18.04 5.16 -8.42
C VAL A 181 -16.58 5.12 -8.81
N VAL A 182 -15.85 4.11 -8.34
CA VAL A 182 -14.39 4.05 -8.49
C VAL A 182 -13.95 2.64 -8.80
N THR A 183 -13.03 2.51 -9.75
CA THR A 183 -12.33 1.27 -10.07
C THR A 183 -10.87 1.38 -9.61
N LEU A 184 -10.33 0.32 -9.00
CA LEU A 184 -8.91 0.24 -8.70
C LEU A 184 -8.18 -0.46 -9.84
N ASN A 185 -7.20 0.20 -10.45
CA ASN A 185 -6.26 -0.39 -11.40
C ASN A 185 -4.90 -0.59 -10.73
N VAL A 186 -4.29 -1.75 -10.94
CA VAL A 186 -2.98 -2.10 -10.37
C VAL A 186 -2.01 -2.29 -11.52
N THR A 187 -0.98 -1.45 -11.57
CA THR A 187 0.09 -1.52 -12.57
C THR A 187 1.37 -1.95 -11.87
N MET A 188 1.85 -3.14 -12.25
CA MET A 188 3.16 -3.64 -11.82
C MET A 188 4.22 -3.24 -12.85
N PRO A 189 5.45 -2.93 -12.41
CA PRO A 189 6.54 -2.63 -13.33
C PRO A 189 6.83 -3.84 -14.23
N SER A 190 7.13 -3.57 -15.49
CA SER A 190 7.51 -4.60 -16.46
C SER A 190 8.81 -5.26 -16.02
N LYS A 191 8.75 -6.58 -15.82
CA LYS A 191 9.89 -7.45 -15.51
C LYS A 191 10.99 -7.39 -16.57
#